data_AF-A0A3M1CM95-F1
#
_entry.id   AF-A0A3M1CM95-F1
#
_cell.length_a   1.000
_cell.length_b   1.000
_cell.length_c   1.000
_cell.angle_alpha   90.00
_cell.angle_beta   90.00
_cell.angle_gamma   90.00
#
_symmetry.space_group_name_H-M   'P 1'
#
loop_
_entity.id
_entity.type
_entity.pdbx_description
1 polymer ?
#
loop_
_entity_poly.entity_id
_entity_poly.type
_entity_poly.pdbx_seq_one_letter_code
_entity_poly.pdbx_strand_id
1 'polypeptide(L)'
;SYGEPSVVRAVVMATLVLLARMLGRRVDLNHIIALTALLILLAAPTQLFDVGFQLSFVTAWGLIFAVPRLMRPFHAHRTRWWYRFLLFPFVVALTAQIVSAPIIAFYFKQVPAFSVIANLLIVPLVSLAVIMEMVLLLAHLIWPLLGLWVGSLLNPLLMLIVHLLGIFGGDRVPMFTVTEWFSRTMLLVVVLTFYLLLFVAILAMTSRRARRVFVFLSLGVANVSLVLMLMLFGPPALHILSRSVPGGVAVLVHTEGKTAGDLVLTGLARKDYSLDERVLTPLLTDHGVRKLDRLIVSAADYGAIDDLLRLAERFHVGQLLIADRLRSSFTDVFRMSSAESALTAPRFYGGRVNAADRDGWYLDSAGIRLYAQGLYLLVRQTPVQETGLARKPANWLVVGRPWR
;
A
#
# COMPACT_ATOMS: atom_id res chain seq x y z
N SER A 1 -15.81 -8.44 -21.50
CA SER A 1 -15.44 -7.67 -20.30
C SER A 1 -15.92 -8.45 -19.09
N TYR A 2 -15.02 -8.86 -18.21
CA TYR A 2 -15.45 -9.39 -16.92
C TYR A 2 -16.04 -8.22 -16.15
N GLY A 3 -17.35 -8.24 -15.88
CA GLY A 3 -17.97 -7.22 -15.02
C GLY A 3 -17.20 -7.16 -13.72
N GLU A 4 -16.85 -5.94 -13.26
CA GLU A 4 -16.08 -5.80 -12.04
C GLU A 4 -16.77 -6.59 -10.90
N PRO A 5 -16.03 -7.36 -10.09
CA PRO A 5 -16.62 -8.22 -9.05
C PRO A 5 -17.56 -7.46 -8.09
N SER A 6 -17.29 -6.17 -7.86
CA SER A 6 -18.15 -5.24 -7.10
C SER A 6 -19.53 -5.07 -7.72
N VAL A 7 -19.61 -4.87 -9.04
CA VAL A 7 -20.85 -4.66 -9.79
C VAL A 7 -21.69 -5.92 -9.78
N VAL A 8 -21.08 -7.09 -10.00
CA VAL A 8 -21.79 -8.39 -9.96
C VAL A 8 -22.46 -8.58 -8.59
N ARG A 9 -21.75 -8.32 -7.50
CA ARG A 9 -22.30 -8.42 -6.14
C ARG A 9 -23.48 -7.47 -5.93
N ALA A 10 -23.35 -6.21 -6.36
CA ALA A 10 -24.41 -5.22 -6.24
C ALA A 10 -25.67 -5.61 -7.03
N VAL A 11 -25.50 -6.12 -8.25
CA VAL A 11 -26.61 -6.59 -9.10
C VAL A 11 -27.31 -7.80 -8.48
N VAL A 12 -26.56 -8.78 -7.95
CA VAL A 12 -27.14 -9.95 -7.26
C VAL A 12 -27.95 -9.51 -6.03
N MET A 13 -27.40 -8.62 -5.20
CA MET A 13 -28.12 -8.09 -4.04
C MET A 13 -29.40 -7.35 -4.45
N ALA A 14 -29.32 -6.47 -5.47
CA ALA A 14 -30.47 -5.71 -5.95
C ALA A 14 -31.56 -6.63 -6.53
N THR A 15 -31.17 -7.66 -7.28
CA THR A 15 -32.08 -8.66 -7.86
C THR A 15 -32.81 -9.43 -6.76
N LEU A 16 -32.10 -9.87 -5.71
CA LEU A 16 -32.71 -10.55 -4.57
C LEU A 16 -33.69 -9.65 -3.80
N VAL A 17 -33.37 -8.36 -3.62
CA VAL A 17 -34.27 -7.39 -3.00
C VAL A 17 -35.56 -7.25 -3.82
N LEU A 18 -35.44 -7.07 -5.14
CA LEU A 18 -36.59 -6.92 -6.03
C LEU A 18 -37.45 -8.18 -6.05
N LEU A 19 -36.84 -9.36 -6.16
CA LEU A 19 -37.53 -10.64 -6.16
C LEU A 19 -38.27 -10.88 -4.84
N ALA A 20 -37.64 -10.56 -3.69
CA ALA A 20 -38.29 -10.65 -2.39
C ALA A 20 -39.53 -9.73 -2.29
N ARG A 21 -39.44 -8.51 -2.82
CA ARG A 21 -40.59 -7.57 -2.88
C ARG A 21 -41.70 -8.06 -3.79
N MET A 22 -41.38 -8.59 -4.96
CA MET A 22 -42.36 -9.16 -5.90
C MET A 22 -43.10 -10.35 -5.30
N LEU A 23 -42.41 -11.17 -4.49
CA LEU A 23 -43.00 -12.31 -3.79
C LEU A 23 -43.75 -11.92 -2.49
N GLY A 24 -43.90 -10.61 -2.20
CA GLY A 24 -44.57 -10.13 -0.99
C GLY A 24 -43.84 -10.46 0.32
N ARG A 25 -42.57 -10.86 0.27
CA ARG A 25 -41.79 -11.21 1.45
C ARG A 25 -41.19 -9.96 2.12
N ARG A 26 -41.10 -10.00 3.45
CA ARG A 26 -40.38 -8.95 4.20
C ARG A 26 -38.89 -9.01 3.87
N VAL A 27 -38.36 -7.89 3.41
CA VAL A 27 -36.95 -7.71 3.06
C VAL A 27 -36.14 -7.54 4.35
N ASP A 28 -35.44 -8.59 4.77
CA ASP A 28 -34.39 -8.49 5.79
C ASP A 28 -33.03 -8.43 5.11
N LEU A 29 -32.34 -7.30 5.28
CA LEU A 29 -31.04 -7.07 4.66
C LEU A 29 -29.98 -8.07 5.13
N ASN A 30 -30.08 -8.61 6.35
CA ASN A 30 -29.16 -9.65 6.83
C ASN A 30 -29.31 -10.94 6.03
N HIS A 31 -30.55 -11.35 5.76
CA HIS A 31 -30.84 -12.54 4.96
C HIS A 31 -30.39 -12.37 3.51
N ILE A 32 -30.56 -11.17 2.93
CA ILE A 32 -30.10 -10.91 1.56
C ILE A 32 -28.59 -10.99 1.47
N ILE A 33 -27.86 -10.39 2.41
CA ILE A 33 -26.40 -10.45 2.42
C ILE A 33 -25.92 -11.89 2.60
N ALA A 34 -26.49 -12.63 3.55
CA ALA A 34 -26.14 -14.03 3.79
C ALA A 34 -26.40 -14.90 2.54
N LEU A 35 -27.57 -14.73 1.90
CA LEU A 35 -27.93 -15.47 0.70
C LEU A 35 -27.02 -15.09 -0.48
N THR A 36 -26.70 -13.81 -0.65
CA THR A 36 -25.80 -13.34 -1.72
C THR A 36 -24.40 -13.92 -1.51
N ALA A 37 -23.87 -13.87 -0.28
CA ALA A 37 -22.58 -14.48 0.05
C ALA A 37 -22.57 -15.97 -0.25
N LEU A 38 -23.62 -16.69 0.15
CA LEU A 38 -23.75 -18.12 -0.09
C LEU A 38 -23.74 -18.45 -1.59
N LEU A 39 -24.54 -17.76 -2.39
CA LEU A 39 -24.63 -17.99 -3.83
C LEU A 39 -23.28 -17.75 -4.53
N ILE A 40 -22.56 -16.70 -4.14
CA ILE A 40 -21.25 -16.38 -4.73
C ILE A 40 -20.19 -17.40 -4.30
N LEU A 41 -20.18 -17.80 -3.03
CA LEU A 41 -19.21 -18.78 -2.51
C LEU A 41 -19.45 -20.18 -3.04
N LEU A 42 -20.71 -20.54 -3.34
CA LEU A 42 -21.03 -21.78 -4.03
C LEU A 42 -20.49 -21.80 -5.47
N ALA A 43 -20.54 -20.66 -6.17
CA ALA A 43 -19.99 -20.54 -7.51
C ALA A 43 -18.45 -20.47 -7.52
N ALA A 44 -17.86 -19.78 -6.55
CA ALA A 44 -16.41 -19.56 -6.45
C ALA A 44 -15.97 -19.42 -4.99
N PRO A 45 -15.55 -20.52 -4.32
CA PRO A 45 -15.18 -20.49 -2.90
C PRO A 45 -13.92 -19.68 -2.64
N THR A 46 -13.05 -19.52 -3.64
CA THR A 46 -11.84 -18.70 -3.57
C THR A 46 -12.14 -17.21 -3.37
N GLN A 47 -13.36 -16.75 -3.70
CA GLN A 47 -13.76 -15.35 -3.48
C GLN A 47 -13.77 -14.96 -2.00
N LEU A 48 -13.82 -15.90 -1.05
CA LEU A 48 -13.71 -15.58 0.37
C LEU A 48 -12.40 -14.85 0.72
N PHE A 49 -11.33 -15.12 -0.04
CA PHE A 49 -10.01 -14.51 0.15
C PHE A 49 -9.80 -13.26 -0.72
N ASP A 50 -10.78 -12.90 -1.53
CA ASP A 50 -10.74 -11.68 -2.33
C ASP A 50 -10.99 -10.45 -1.44
N VAL A 51 -10.13 -9.44 -1.59
CA VAL A 51 -10.21 -8.18 -0.82
C VAL A 51 -11.52 -7.46 -1.10
N GLY A 52 -11.96 -7.46 -2.36
CA GLY A 52 -13.21 -6.83 -2.76
C GLY A 52 -14.43 -7.49 -2.13
N PHE A 53 -14.45 -8.82 -2.08
CA PHE A 53 -15.48 -9.59 -1.38
C PHE A 53 -15.49 -9.23 0.12
N GLN A 54 -14.35 -9.32 0.80
CA GLN A 54 -14.24 -9.03 2.24
C GLN A 54 -14.72 -7.62 2.57
N LEU A 55 -14.25 -6.60 1.84
CA LEU A 55 -14.69 -5.22 2.02
C LEU A 55 -16.19 -5.07 1.80
N SER A 56 -16.74 -5.64 0.72
CA SER A 56 -18.17 -5.47 0.40
C SER A 56 -19.07 -6.06 1.49
N PHE A 57 -18.81 -7.29 1.91
CA PHE A 57 -19.67 -8.01 2.86
C PHE A 57 -19.48 -7.53 4.30
N VAL A 58 -18.24 -7.30 4.74
CA VAL A 58 -17.96 -6.82 6.10
C VAL A 58 -18.48 -5.39 6.28
N THR A 59 -18.27 -4.51 5.30
CA THR A 59 -18.79 -3.13 5.37
C THR A 59 -20.31 -3.10 5.31
N ALA A 60 -20.96 -3.86 4.43
CA ALA A 60 -22.41 -3.91 4.36
C ALA A 60 -23.04 -4.44 5.66
N TRP A 61 -22.50 -5.53 6.22
CA TRP A 61 -22.95 -6.08 7.50
C TRP A 61 -22.72 -5.10 8.66
N GLY A 62 -21.54 -4.47 8.72
CA GLY A 62 -21.22 -3.44 9.71
C GLY A 62 -22.16 -2.24 9.66
N LEU A 63 -22.55 -1.80 8.47
CA LEU A 63 -23.54 -0.73 8.29
C LEU A 63 -24.92 -1.13 8.80
N ILE A 64 -25.43 -2.29 8.40
CA ILE A 64 -26.75 -2.80 8.84
C ILE A 64 -26.79 -2.99 10.35
N PHE A 65 -25.68 -3.44 10.94
CA PHE A 65 -25.62 -3.68 12.37
C PHE A 65 -25.43 -2.39 13.19
N ALA A 66 -24.51 -1.50 12.78
CA ALA A 66 -24.12 -0.34 13.57
C ALA A 66 -25.01 0.88 13.34
N VAL A 67 -25.31 1.25 12.09
CA VAL A 67 -26.01 2.52 11.76
C VAL A 67 -27.36 2.65 12.49
N PRO A 68 -28.25 1.64 12.51
CA PRO A 68 -29.50 1.75 13.23
C PRO A 68 -29.31 2.01 14.73
N ARG A 69 -28.28 1.41 15.36
CA ARG A 69 -27.96 1.57 16.78
C ARG A 69 -27.36 2.94 17.08
N LEU A 70 -26.47 3.43 16.23
CA LEU A 70 -25.89 4.78 16.33
C LEU A 70 -26.96 5.87 16.16
N MET A 71 -27.98 5.62 15.33
CA MET A 71 -29.04 6.57 15.04
C MET A 71 -30.20 6.55 16.04
N ARG A 72 -30.30 5.55 16.93
CA ARG A 72 -31.34 5.44 17.97
C ARG A 72 -31.57 6.74 18.77
N PRO A 73 -30.56 7.38 19.37
CA PRO A 73 -30.78 8.60 20.17
C PRO A 73 -31.28 9.78 19.33
N PHE A 74 -31.09 9.76 18.01
CA PHE A 74 -31.47 10.84 17.12
C PHE A 74 -32.81 10.57 16.39
N HIS A 75 -33.50 9.46 16.66
CA HIS A 75 -34.75 9.12 15.98
C HIS A 75 -35.85 10.18 16.13
N ALA A 76 -35.91 10.91 17.25
CA ALA A 76 -36.85 12.02 17.45
C ALA A 76 -36.68 13.15 16.42
N HIS A 77 -35.52 13.25 15.76
CA HIS A 77 -35.19 14.29 14.80
C HIS A 77 -35.31 13.83 13.34
N ARG A 78 -35.85 12.63 13.08
CA ARG A 78 -35.85 11.98 11.76
C ARG A 78 -36.49 12.81 10.64
N THR A 79 -37.46 13.65 10.98
CA THR A 79 -38.16 14.53 10.03
C THR A 79 -37.38 15.81 9.71
N ARG A 80 -36.36 16.18 10.51
CA ARG A 80 -35.59 17.40 10.29
C ARG A 80 -34.65 17.26 9.09
N TRP A 81 -34.50 18.34 8.33
CA TRP A 81 -33.65 18.37 7.13
C TRP A 81 -32.19 17.99 7.44
N TRP A 82 -31.59 18.59 8.48
CA TRP A 82 -30.21 18.28 8.87
C TRP A 82 -30.00 16.82 9.27
N TYR A 83 -31.01 16.14 9.80
CA TYR A 83 -30.92 14.72 10.13
C TYR A 83 -30.77 13.89 8.84
N ARG A 84 -31.59 14.17 7.84
CA ARG A 84 -31.67 13.40 6.59
C ARG A 84 -30.50 13.66 5.65
N PHE A 85 -30.02 14.90 5.59
CA PHE A 85 -29.03 15.32 4.60
C PHE A 85 -27.61 15.50 5.15
N LEU A 86 -27.44 15.68 6.47
CA LEU A 86 -26.12 15.85 7.08
C LEU A 86 -25.78 14.69 8.02
N LEU A 87 -26.56 14.51 9.09
CA LEU A 87 -26.23 13.53 10.14
C LEU A 87 -26.25 12.10 9.61
N PHE A 88 -27.31 11.70 8.91
CA PHE A 88 -27.44 10.32 8.44
C PHE A 88 -26.35 9.93 7.42
N PRO A 89 -26.09 10.71 6.34
CA PRO A 89 -24.98 10.41 5.42
C PRO A 89 -23.63 10.42 6.11
N PHE A 90 -23.40 11.35 7.04
CA PHE A 90 -22.15 11.41 7.80
C PHE A 90 -21.93 10.14 8.64
N VAL A 91 -22.95 9.68 9.38
CA VAL A 91 -22.84 8.47 10.20
C VAL A 91 -22.66 7.23 9.33
N VAL A 92 -23.31 7.15 8.17
CA VAL A 92 -23.10 6.07 7.19
C VAL A 92 -21.66 6.08 6.68
N ALA A 93 -21.15 7.23 6.22
CA ALA A 93 -19.78 7.36 5.72
C ALA A 93 -18.72 7.04 6.78
N LEU A 94 -18.91 7.56 8.01
CA LEU A 94 -18.01 7.30 9.13
C LEU A 94 -18.03 5.83 9.53
N THR A 95 -19.21 5.21 9.61
CA THR A 95 -19.35 3.79 9.93
C THR A 95 -18.68 2.93 8.86
N ALA A 96 -18.92 3.23 7.58
CA ALA A 96 -18.30 2.51 6.48
C ALA A 96 -16.78 2.57 6.58
N GLN A 97 -16.22 3.76 6.83
CA GLN A 97 -14.78 3.95 6.98
C GLN A 97 -14.21 3.19 8.17
N ILE A 98 -14.84 3.26 9.35
CA ILE A 98 -14.37 2.55 10.55
C ILE A 98 -14.38 1.03 10.32
N VAL A 99 -15.41 0.52 9.65
CA VAL A 99 -15.55 -0.91 9.40
C VAL A 99 -14.57 -1.39 8.33
N SER A 100 -14.30 -0.61 7.28
CA SER A 100 -13.39 -1.00 6.19
C SER A 100 -11.91 -0.74 6.51
N ALA A 101 -11.60 0.24 7.35
CA ALA A 101 -10.22 0.68 7.62
C ALA A 101 -9.25 -0.45 8.01
N PRO A 102 -9.60 -1.43 8.87
CA PRO A 102 -8.69 -2.52 9.24
C PRO A 102 -8.32 -3.43 8.06
N ILE A 103 -9.29 -3.74 7.19
CA ILE A 103 -9.04 -4.54 5.98
C ILE A 103 -8.16 -3.74 5.01
N ILE A 104 -8.46 -2.46 4.81
CA ILE A 104 -7.66 -1.58 3.95
C ILE A 104 -6.22 -1.50 4.50
N ALA A 105 -6.06 -1.29 5.79
CA ALA A 105 -4.78 -1.29 6.50
C ALA A 105 -4.02 -2.63 6.32
N PHE A 106 -4.73 -3.77 6.39
CA PHE A 106 -4.13 -5.09 6.26
C PHE A 106 -3.52 -5.34 4.88
N TYR A 107 -4.26 -5.01 3.81
CA TYR A 107 -3.84 -5.29 2.43
C TYR A 107 -3.00 -4.18 1.81
N PHE A 108 -3.36 -2.92 2.05
CA PHE A 108 -2.73 -1.77 1.38
C PHE A 108 -1.73 -1.03 2.25
N LYS A 109 -1.60 -1.38 3.53
CA LYS A 109 -0.69 -0.73 4.51
C LYS A 109 -0.86 0.78 4.61
N GLN A 110 -1.97 1.30 4.10
CA GLN A 110 -2.27 2.72 4.02
C GLN A 110 -3.73 2.90 4.37
N VAL A 111 -4.03 3.90 5.19
CA VAL A 111 -5.40 4.31 5.50
C VAL A 111 -5.54 5.78 5.13
N PRO A 112 -6.38 6.11 4.12
CA PRO A 112 -6.60 7.50 3.73
C PRO A 112 -7.29 8.26 4.88
N ALA A 113 -6.61 9.28 5.43
CA ALA A 113 -7.07 10.04 6.59
C ALA A 113 -8.38 10.78 6.31
N PHE A 114 -8.51 11.34 5.10
CA PHE A 114 -9.63 12.18 4.70
C PHE A 114 -10.73 11.43 3.94
N SER A 115 -10.71 10.09 3.95
CA SER A 115 -11.69 9.25 3.23
C SER A 115 -13.14 9.55 3.60
N VAL A 116 -13.43 9.88 4.87
CA VAL A 116 -14.80 10.23 5.30
C VAL A 116 -15.30 11.49 4.60
N ILE A 117 -14.48 12.54 4.57
CA ILE A 117 -14.84 13.82 3.93
C ILE A 117 -14.91 13.64 2.42
N ALA A 118 -13.95 12.93 1.84
CA ALA A 118 -13.94 12.61 0.42
C ALA A 118 -15.22 11.86 0.02
N ASN A 119 -15.59 10.80 0.74
CA ASN A 119 -16.81 10.03 0.45
C ASN A 119 -18.09 10.84 0.67
N LEU A 120 -18.13 11.74 1.66
CA LEU A 120 -19.30 12.59 1.89
C LEU A 120 -19.56 13.57 0.74
N LEU A 121 -18.51 14.02 0.05
CA LEU A 121 -18.62 14.91 -1.10
C LEU A 121 -18.77 14.16 -2.43
N ILE A 122 -17.95 13.13 -2.64
CA ILE A 122 -17.84 12.42 -3.92
C ILE A 122 -19.04 11.50 -4.14
N VAL A 123 -19.51 10.76 -3.12
CA VAL A 123 -20.59 9.78 -3.31
C VAL A 123 -21.90 10.43 -3.79
N PRO A 124 -22.37 11.57 -3.23
CA PRO A 124 -23.55 12.26 -3.76
C PRO A 124 -23.37 12.75 -5.19
N LEU A 125 -22.19 13.30 -5.53
CA LEU A 125 -21.88 13.79 -6.87
C LEU A 125 -21.86 12.65 -7.90
N VAL A 126 -21.23 11.52 -7.55
CA VAL A 126 -21.22 10.31 -8.40
C VAL A 126 -22.63 9.75 -8.55
N SER A 127 -23.43 9.72 -7.48
CA SER A 127 -24.82 9.27 -7.56
C SER A 127 -25.65 10.14 -8.51
N LEU A 128 -25.46 11.46 -8.46
CA LEU A 128 -26.07 12.40 -9.40
C LEU A 128 -25.57 12.19 -10.83
N ALA A 129 -24.27 11.95 -11.02
CA ALA A 129 -23.68 11.69 -12.32
C ALA A 129 -24.26 10.42 -12.95
N VAL A 130 -24.39 9.32 -12.21
CA VAL A 130 -25.01 8.07 -12.69
C VAL A 130 -26.46 8.28 -13.14
N ILE A 131 -27.24 9.06 -12.38
CA ILE A 131 -28.61 9.40 -12.78
C ILE A 131 -28.61 10.23 -14.07
N MET A 132 -27.74 11.23 -14.16
CA MET A 132 -27.60 12.08 -15.35
C MET A 132 -27.12 11.29 -16.58
N GLU A 133 -26.24 10.29 -16.40
CA GLU A 133 -25.82 9.37 -17.46
C GLU A 133 -26.98 8.51 -17.96
N MET A 134 -27.82 7.99 -17.05
CA MET A 134 -29.02 7.25 -17.44
C MET A 134 -29.99 8.16 -18.24
N VAL A 135 -30.18 9.40 -17.79
CA VAL A 135 -30.99 10.40 -18.52
C VAL A 135 -30.38 10.72 -19.87
N LEU A 136 -29.06 10.87 -19.96
CA LEU A 136 -28.34 11.11 -21.21
C LEU A 136 -28.56 9.98 -22.21
N LEU A 137 -28.45 8.73 -21.78
CA LEU A 137 -28.67 7.55 -22.64
C LEU A 137 -30.09 7.53 -23.20
N LEU A 138 -31.09 7.80 -22.35
CA LEU A 138 -32.49 7.89 -22.77
C LEU A 138 -32.73 9.08 -23.71
N ALA A 139 -32.18 10.25 -23.39
CA ALA A 139 -32.32 11.47 -24.19
C ALA A 139 -31.68 11.30 -25.58
N HIS A 140 -30.49 10.69 -25.64
CA HIS A 140 -29.79 10.39 -26.88
C HIS A 140 -30.57 9.42 -27.76
N LEU A 141 -31.20 8.40 -27.16
CA LEU A 141 -32.05 7.44 -27.86
C LEU A 141 -33.29 8.09 -28.49
N ILE A 142 -33.89 9.07 -27.80
CA ILE A 142 -35.06 9.81 -28.30
C ILE A 142 -34.64 10.82 -29.38
N TRP A 143 -33.59 11.61 -29.11
CA TRP A 143 -33.07 12.60 -30.03
C TRP A 143 -31.59 12.89 -29.75
N PRO A 144 -30.67 12.61 -30.68
CA PRO A 144 -29.25 12.84 -30.47
C PRO A 144 -28.86 14.25 -29.98
N LEU A 145 -29.58 15.30 -30.41
CA LEU A 145 -29.34 16.67 -29.94
C LEU A 145 -29.68 16.84 -28.45
N LEU A 146 -30.77 16.24 -27.95
CA LEU A 146 -31.08 16.26 -26.51
C LEU A 146 -29.98 15.55 -25.71
N GLY A 147 -29.41 14.47 -26.25
CA GLY A 147 -28.25 13.81 -25.65
C GLY A 147 -27.03 14.73 -25.53
N LEU A 148 -26.74 15.55 -26.54
CA LEU A 148 -25.68 16.56 -26.50
C LEU A 148 -25.91 17.62 -25.42
N TRP A 149 -27.15 18.10 -25.25
CA TRP A 149 -27.51 19.04 -24.19
C TRP A 149 -27.36 18.45 -22.80
N VAL A 150 -27.82 17.22 -22.57
CA VAL A 150 -27.63 16.55 -21.27
C VAL A 150 -26.15 16.27 -21.02
N GLY A 151 -25.41 15.87 -22.06
CA GLY A 151 -23.97 15.64 -22.01
C GLY A 151 -23.16 16.89 -21.66
N SER A 152 -23.54 18.05 -22.20
CA SER A 152 -22.86 19.31 -21.88
C SER A 152 -23.08 19.75 -20.43
N LEU A 153 -24.22 19.39 -19.80
CA LEU A 153 -24.46 19.57 -18.36
C LEU A 153 -23.73 18.53 -17.51
N LEU A 154 -23.61 17.30 -17.98
CA LEU A 154 -22.93 16.22 -17.27
C LEU A 154 -21.41 16.44 -17.22
N ASN A 155 -20.81 16.95 -18.28
CA ASN A 155 -19.36 17.08 -18.41
C ASN A 155 -18.71 17.96 -17.29
N PRO A 156 -19.24 19.15 -16.92
CA PRO A 156 -18.74 19.91 -15.78
C PRO A 156 -18.84 19.15 -14.44
N LEU A 157 -19.91 18.37 -14.24
CA LEU A 157 -20.08 17.55 -13.05
C LEU A 157 -19.00 16.46 -12.98
N LEU A 158 -18.72 15.79 -14.09
CA LEU A 158 -17.64 14.80 -14.17
C LEU A 158 -16.27 15.43 -13.94
N MET A 159 -16.00 16.60 -14.54
CA MET A 159 -14.76 17.34 -14.30
C MET A 159 -14.60 17.74 -12.84
N LEU A 160 -15.68 18.17 -12.17
CA LEU A 160 -15.66 18.46 -10.74
C LEU A 160 -15.32 17.21 -9.92
N ILE A 161 -15.91 16.05 -10.24
CA ILE A 161 -15.60 14.78 -9.57
C ILE A 161 -14.12 14.42 -9.74
N VAL A 162 -13.59 14.51 -10.96
CA VAL A 162 -12.16 14.23 -11.25
C VAL A 162 -11.25 15.21 -10.51
N HIS A 163 -11.59 16.49 -10.45
CA HIS A 163 -10.82 17.49 -9.72
C HIS A 163 -10.80 17.19 -8.21
N LEU A 164 -11.95 16.85 -7.61
CA LEU A 164 -12.04 16.46 -6.22
C LEU A 164 -11.25 15.17 -5.94
N LEU A 165 -11.32 14.19 -6.84
CA LEU A 165 -10.49 12.98 -6.76
C LEU A 165 -9.00 13.32 -6.81
N GLY A 166 -8.57 14.27 -7.63
CA GLY A 166 -7.18 14.74 -7.66
C GLY A 166 -6.74 15.40 -6.35
N ILE A 167 -7.64 16.16 -5.69
CA ILE A 167 -7.36 16.76 -4.38
C ILE A 167 -7.22 15.69 -3.29
N PHE A 168 -8.12 14.70 -3.26
CA PHE A 168 -8.16 13.69 -2.20
C PHE A 168 -7.27 12.45 -2.48
N GLY A 169 -6.84 12.25 -3.72
CA GLY A 169 -6.04 11.12 -4.18
C GLY A 169 -4.59 11.48 -4.56
N GLY A 170 -4.22 12.75 -4.58
CA GLY A 170 -2.84 13.16 -4.88
C GLY A 170 -1.85 12.87 -3.75
N ASP A 171 -0.56 12.85 -4.08
CA ASP A 171 0.57 12.59 -3.15
C ASP A 171 0.66 13.56 -1.96
N ARG A 172 -0.12 14.64 -1.98
CA ARG A 172 -0.14 15.70 -0.96
C ARG A 172 -1.08 15.40 0.21
N VAL A 173 -1.91 14.36 0.11
CA VAL A 173 -2.88 14.03 1.16
C VAL A 173 -2.19 13.17 2.21
N PRO A 174 -2.22 13.54 3.50
CA PRO A 174 -1.63 12.72 4.55
C PRO A 174 -2.36 11.37 4.60
N MET A 175 -1.62 10.32 4.27
CA MET A 175 -2.05 8.94 4.42
C MET A 175 -1.43 8.37 5.70
N PHE A 176 -2.24 7.71 6.52
CA PHE A 176 -1.69 6.95 7.64
C PHE A 176 -1.04 5.70 7.06
N THR A 177 0.30 5.71 7.00
CA THR A 177 1.05 4.51 6.64
C THR A 177 1.11 3.62 7.88
N VAL A 178 0.61 2.39 7.75
CA VAL A 178 0.80 1.37 8.79
C VAL A 178 2.25 0.95 8.72
N THR A 179 3.01 1.39 9.72
CA THR A 179 4.45 1.20 9.81
C THR A 179 4.81 -0.29 9.73
N GLU A 180 5.90 -0.63 9.07
CA GLU A 180 6.24 -2.03 8.71
C GLU A 180 6.70 -2.92 9.87
N TRP A 181 6.83 -2.35 11.07
CA TRP A 181 7.14 -3.05 12.32
C TRP A 181 6.15 -4.19 12.61
N PHE A 182 4.94 -4.12 12.06
CA PHE A 182 3.93 -5.17 12.22
C PHE A 182 4.13 -6.27 11.17
N SER A 183 4.65 -7.42 11.62
CA SER A 183 4.61 -8.66 10.82
C SER A 183 3.18 -8.95 10.36
N ARG A 184 3.02 -9.67 9.23
CA ARG A 184 1.69 -10.01 8.69
C ARG A 184 0.78 -10.68 9.72
N THR A 185 1.35 -11.57 10.54
CA THR A 185 0.65 -12.26 11.63
C THR A 185 0.19 -11.28 12.71
N MET A 186 1.07 -10.37 13.11
CA MET A 186 0.76 -9.36 14.12
C MET A 186 -0.35 -8.41 13.65
N LEU A 187 -0.31 -7.99 12.39
CA LEU A 187 -1.34 -7.15 11.81
C LEU A 187 -2.70 -7.86 11.76
N LEU A 188 -2.71 -9.17 11.48
CA LEU A 188 -3.93 -9.98 11.54
C LEU A 188 -4.52 -10.00 12.94
N VAL A 189 -3.71 -10.16 13.98
CA VAL A 189 -4.16 -10.12 15.39
C VAL A 189 -4.75 -8.75 15.73
N VAL A 190 -4.12 -7.65 15.28
CA VAL A 190 -4.63 -6.29 15.48
C VAL A 190 -5.99 -6.12 14.80
N VAL A 191 -6.13 -6.58 13.56
CA VAL A 191 -7.40 -6.50 12.81
C VAL A 191 -8.50 -7.30 13.49
N LEU A 192 -8.23 -8.53 13.93
CA LEU A 192 -9.21 -9.35 14.65
C LEU A 192 -9.61 -8.73 15.99
N THR A 193 -8.64 -8.21 16.73
CA THR A 193 -8.87 -7.53 18.01
C THR A 193 -9.71 -6.27 17.81
N PHE A 194 -9.44 -5.51 16.75
CA PHE A 194 -10.22 -4.34 16.39
C PHE A 194 -11.68 -4.70 16.08
N TYR A 195 -11.93 -5.73 15.25
CA TYR A 195 -13.29 -6.17 14.96
C TYR A 195 -14.02 -6.71 16.19
N LEU A 196 -13.32 -7.40 17.10
CA LEU A 196 -13.89 -7.84 18.37
C LEU A 196 -14.30 -6.64 19.23
N LEU A 197 -13.42 -5.64 19.38
CA LEU A 197 -13.72 -4.41 20.11
C LEU A 197 -14.90 -3.66 19.48
N LEU A 198 -14.92 -3.53 18.15
CA LEU A 198 -16.01 -2.87 17.41
C LEU A 198 -17.34 -3.58 17.64
N PHE A 199 -17.36 -4.91 17.56
CA PHE A 199 -18.56 -5.72 17.80
C PHE A 199 -19.08 -5.54 19.24
N VAL A 200 -18.19 -5.63 20.24
CA VAL A 200 -18.54 -5.43 21.65
C VAL A 200 -18.98 -3.98 21.92
N ALA A 201 -18.37 -2.99 21.26
CA ALA A 201 -18.75 -1.58 21.36
C ALA A 201 -20.19 -1.35 20.86
N ILE A 202 -20.55 -1.92 19.72
CA ILE A 202 -21.90 -1.78 19.16
C ILE A 202 -22.94 -2.45 20.09
N LEU A 203 -22.60 -3.58 20.72
CA LEU A 203 -23.45 -4.23 21.72
C LEU A 203 -23.54 -3.44 23.04
N ALA A 204 -22.46 -2.77 23.44
CA ALA A 204 -22.41 -1.91 24.62
C ALA A 204 -23.40 -0.74 24.55
N MET A 205 -23.75 -0.28 23.34
CA MET A 205 -24.79 0.73 23.14
C MET A 205 -26.20 0.24 23.54
N THR A 206 -26.41 -1.07 23.65
CA THR A 206 -27.73 -1.65 23.97
C THR A 206 -27.79 -2.26 25.38
N SER A 207 -26.67 -2.71 25.95
CA SER A 207 -26.65 -3.43 27.24
C SER A 207 -25.61 -2.91 28.23
N ARG A 208 -26.01 -2.69 29.49
CA ARG A 208 -25.09 -2.31 30.58
C ARG A 208 -24.02 -3.37 30.85
N ARG A 209 -24.32 -4.65 30.64
CA ARG A 209 -23.33 -5.75 30.78
C ARG A 209 -22.29 -5.66 29.67
N ALA A 210 -22.72 -5.51 28.41
CA ALA A 210 -21.84 -5.34 27.28
C ALA A 210 -20.96 -4.08 27.40
N ARG A 211 -21.48 -3.00 27.99
CA ARG A 211 -20.68 -1.80 28.29
C ARG A 211 -19.55 -2.06 29.29
N ARG A 212 -19.78 -2.85 30.34
CA ARG A 212 -18.70 -3.25 31.26
C ARG A 212 -17.66 -4.10 30.54
N VAL A 213 -18.09 -5.09 29.76
CA VAL A 213 -17.19 -5.94 28.96
C VAL A 213 -16.35 -5.11 27.99
N PHE A 214 -16.96 -4.14 27.30
CA PHE A 214 -16.26 -3.22 26.40
C PHE A 214 -15.14 -2.47 27.12
N VAL A 215 -15.45 -1.85 28.27
CA VAL A 215 -14.47 -1.08 29.05
C VAL A 215 -13.30 -1.96 29.52
N PHE A 216 -13.58 -3.14 30.06
CA PHE A 216 -12.51 -4.07 30.49
C PHE A 216 -11.68 -4.57 29.31
N LEU A 217 -12.31 -4.92 28.19
CA LEU A 217 -11.61 -5.38 27.00
C LEU A 217 -10.75 -4.27 26.39
N SER A 218 -11.27 -3.04 26.30
CA SER A 218 -10.51 -1.89 25.80
C SER A 218 -9.33 -1.54 26.70
N LEU A 219 -9.50 -1.61 28.02
CA LEU A 219 -8.41 -1.42 28.97
C LEU A 219 -7.35 -2.52 28.84
N GLY A 220 -7.77 -3.78 28.68
CA GLY A 220 -6.85 -4.90 28.45
C GLY A 220 -6.03 -4.73 27.17
N VAL A 221 -6.70 -4.39 26.05
CA VAL A 221 -6.03 -4.11 24.78
C VAL A 221 -5.09 -2.91 24.88
N ALA A 222 -5.50 -1.84 25.55
CA ALA A 222 -4.65 -0.65 25.75
C ALA A 222 -3.40 -1.00 26.58
N ASN A 223 -3.54 -1.79 27.64
CA ASN A 223 -2.40 -2.24 28.46
C ASN A 223 -1.45 -3.15 27.66
N VAL A 224 -1.99 -4.15 26.93
CA VAL A 224 -1.16 -5.02 26.09
C VAL A 224 -0.45 -4.21 25.00
N SER A 225 -1.15 -3.26 24.38
CA SER A 225 -0.55 -2.39 23.35
C SER A 225 0.54 -1.50 23.93
N LEU A 226 0.36 -0.97 25.14
CA LEU A 226 1.37 -0.18 25.85
C LEU A 226 2.60 -1.03 26.20
N VAL A 227 2.40 -2.22 26.76
CA VAL A 227 3.50 -3.16 27.08
C VAL A 227 4.26 -3.53 25.80
N LEU A 228 3.54 -3.83 24.73
CA LEU A 228 4.16 -4.20 23.47
C LEU A 228 4.89 -3.01 22.82
N MET A 229 4.33 -1.81 22.89
CA MET A 229 5.00 -0.58 22.48
C MET A 229 6.31 -0.41 23.25
N LEU A 230 6.29 -0.52 24.59
CA LEU A 230 7.48 -0.42 25.43
C LEU A 230 8.51 -1.52 25.16
N MET A 231 8.08 -2.74 24.83
CA MET A 231 8.97 -3.86 24.46
C MET A 231 9.59 -3.70 23.07
N LEU A 232 8.88 -3.03 22.15
CA LEU A 232 9.35 -2.77 20.78
C LEU A 232 10.25 -1.53 20.69
N PHE A 233 10.31 -0.68 21.73
CA PHE A 233 11.34 0.35 21.88
C PHE A 233 12.68 -0.28 22.30
N GLY A 234 13.20 -1.20 21.49
CA GLY A 234 14.59 -1.61 21.52
C GLY A 234 15.51 -0.56 20.88
N PRO A 235 16.84 -0.62 21.09
CA PRO A 235 17.78 0.18 20.32
C PRO A 235 17.62 -0.17 18.83
N PRO A 236 17.70 0.84 17.92
CA PRO A 236 17.42 0.64 16.51
C PRO A 236 18.32 -0.45 15.93
N ALA A 237 17.73 -1.55 15.46
CA ALA A 237 18.48 -2.66 14.89
C ALA A 237 19.02 -2.29 13.50
N LEU A 238 20.26 -2.70 13.21
CA LEU A 238 20.78 -2.64 11.85
C LEU A 238 20.26 -3.85 11.07
N HIS A 239 19.35 -3.62 10.12
CA HIS A 239 18.88 -4.64 9.20
C HIS A 239 19.78 -4.71 7.98
N ILE A 240 20.29 -5.92 7.72
CA ILE A 240 21.08 -6.25 6.53
C ILE A 240 20.29 -7.31 5.76
N LEU A 241 19.74 -6.92 4.63
CA LEU A 241 18.90 -7.78 3.81
C LEU A 241 19.64 -8.08 2.53
N SER A 242 19.66 -9.35 2.14
CA SER A 242 20.24 -9.77 0.86
C SER A 242 19.19 -10.43 0.00
N ARG A 243 19.10 -10.00 -1.26
CA ARG A 243 18.18 -10.56 -2.24
C ARG A 243 18.94 -10.85 -3.52
N SER A 244 18.75 -12.06 -4.04
CA SER A 244 19.29 -12.42 -5.34
C SER A 244 18.58 -11.61 -6.42
N VAL A 245 19.38 -10.98 -7.30
CA VAL A 245 18.92 -10.26 -8.48
C VAL A 245 19.58 -10.87 -9.71
N PRO A 246 18.99 -10.76 -10.91
CA PRO A 246 19.65 -11.17 -12.14
C PRO A 246 21.03 -10.52 -12.25
N GLY A 247 22.08 -11.31 -12.45
CA GLY A 247 23.46 -10.86 -12.54
C GLY A 247 24.20 -10.72 -11.20
N GLY A 248 23.52 -10.76 -10.05
CA GLY A 248 24.16 -10.49 -8.76
C GLY A 248 23.29 -10.66 -7.51
N VAL A 249 23.62 -9.87 -6.50
CA VAL A 249 22.94 -9.74 -5.22
C VAL A 249 22.76 -8.26 -4.92
N ALA A 250 21.54 -7.91 -4.51
CA ALA A 250 21.20 -6.63 -3.91
C ALA A 250 21.26 -6.76 -2.39
N VAL A 251 22.09 -5.94 -1.75
CA VAL A 251 22.23 -5.87 -0.29
C VAL A 251 21.72 -4.53 0.17
N LEU A 252 20.62 -4.55 0.93
CA LEU A 252 20.05 -3.37 1.56
C LEU A 252 20.53 -3.31 3.00
N VAL A 253 21.16 -2.21 3.38
CA VAL A 253 21.57 -1.91 4.75
C VAL A 253 20.75 -0.73 5.23
N HIS A 254 19.94 -0.97 6.24
CA HIS A 254 18.99 0.02 6.75
C HIS A 254 18.93 -0.08 8.28
N THR A 255 18.97 1.06 8.96
CA THR A 255 18.83 1.15 10.41
C THR A 255 17.37 1.40 10.77
N GLU A 256 16.81 0.55 11.63
CA GLU A 256 15.43 0.62 12.10
C GLU A 256 15.01 2.04 12.50
N GLY A 257 13.86 2.50 12.00
CA GLY A 257 13.31 3.83 12.29
C GLY A 257 13.84 4.98 11.45
N LYS A 258 14.85 4.77 10.60
CA LYS A 258 15.22 5.76 9.56
C LYS A 258 14.37 5.54 8.30
N THR A 259 14.20 6.57 7.48
CA THR A 259 13.60 6.41 6.13
C THR A 259 14.67 6.29 5.05
N ALA A 260 15.94 6.43 5.44
CA ALA A 260 17.09 6.34 4.58
C ALA A 260 17.85 5.02 4.78
N GLY A 261 18.39 4.48 3.70
CA GLY A 261 19.21 3.27 3.70
C GLY A 261 20.27 3.28 2.60
N ASP A 262 21.22 2.36 2.71
CA ASP A 262 22.27 2.14 1.72
C ASP A 262 21.95 0.88 0.90
N LEU A 263 21.98 0.99 -0.42
CA LEU A 263 21.77 -0.13 -1.32
C LEU A 263 23.05 -0.47 -2.08
N VAL A 264 23.46 -1.73 -2.01
CA VAL A 264 24.65 -2.25 -2.70
C VAL A 264 24.25 -3.29 -3.73
N LEU A 265 24.65 -3.06 -4.97
CA LEU A 265 24.36 -3.88 -6.12
C LEU A 265 25.67 -4.46 -6.65
N THR A 266 25.86 -5.75 -6.43
CA THR A 266 27.07 -6.44 -6.90
C THR A 266 27.07 -6.69 -8.40
N GLY A 267 25.89 -6.92 -8.97
CA GLY A 267 25.71 -7.25 -10.37
C GLY A 267 24.25 -7.08 -10.76
N LEU A 268 24.00 -6.48 -11.93
CA LEU A 268 22.69 -6.38 -12.54
C LEU A 268 22.78 -6.84 -14.00
N ALA A 269 21.98 -7.83 -14.36
CA ALA A 269 21.90 -8.35 -15.72
C ALA A 269 20.59 -7.90 -16.38
N ARG A 270 20.64 -7.59 -17.68
CA ARG A 270 19.45 -7.16 -18.43
C ARG A 270 18.39 -8.28 -18.45
N LYS A 271 17.12 -7.89 -18.29
CA LYS A 271 15.95 -8.75 -18.45
C LYS A 271 14.85 -8.06 -19.26
N ASP A 272 13.87 -8.85 -19.69
CA ASP A 272 12.69 -8.36 -20.44
C ASP A 272 11.68 -7.61 -19.55
N TYR A 273 11.99 -7.43 -18.27
CA TYR A 273 11.15 -6.73 -17.30
C TYR A 273 12.01 -5.75 -16.50
N SER A 274 11.43 -4.61 -16.12
CA SER A 274 12.10 -3.56 -15.35
C SER A 274 12.43 -4.06 -13.95
N LEU A 275 13.73 -4.12 -13.62
CA LEU A 275 14.22 -4.65 -12.34
C LEU A 275 13.92 -3.70 -11.19
N ASP A 276 13.91 -2.40 -11.49
CA ASP A 276 13.55 -1.33 -10.57
C ASP A 276 12.11 -1.49 -10.06
N GLU A 277 11.12 -1.70 -10.94
CA GLU A 277 9.71 -1.77 -10.54
C GLU A 277 9.34 -3.10 -9.88
N ARG A 278 9.89 -4.21 -10.36
CA ARG A 278 9.46 -5.55 -9.92
C ARG A 278 10.27 -6.14 -8.78
N VAL A 279 11.51 -5.68 -8.59
CA VAL A 279 12.43 -6.29 -7.61
C VAL A 279 12.96 -5.28 -6.61
N LEU A 280 13.54 -4.17 -7.08
CA LEU A 280 14.23 -3.22 -6.20
C LEU A 280 13.26 -2.29 -5.48
N THR A 281 12.24 -1.75 -6.16
CA THR A 281 11.21 -0.90 -5.54
C THR A 281 10.48 -1.67 -4.45
N PRO A 282 9.90 -2.87 -4.68
CA PRO A 282 9.24 -3.62 -3.62
C PRO A 282 10.20 -3.96 -2.49
N LEU A 283 11.46 -4.31 -2.78
CA LEU A 283 12.46 -4.57 -1.74
C LEU A 283 12.69 -3.35 -0.83
N LEU A 284 12.76 -2.13 -1.39
CA LEU A 284 12.96 -0.91 -0.62
C LEU A 284 11.67 -0.48 0.11
N THR A 285 10.53 -0.53 -0.57
CA THR A 285 9.24 -0.12 -0.01
C THR A 285 8.65 -1.13 0.97
N ASP A 286 9.03 -2.40 0.92
CA ASP A 286 8.65 -3.41 1.92
C ASP A 286 9.49 -3.31 3.21
N HIS A 287 10.55 -2.48 3.19
CA HIS A 287 11.46 -2.23 4.33
C HIS A 287 11.56 -0.75 4.71
N GLY A 288 10.59 0.08 4.32
CA GLY A 288 10.41 1.43 4.83
C GLY A 288 11.39 2.46 4.28
N VAL A 289 12.21 2.06 3.31
CA VAL A 289 13.23 2.91 2.71
C VAL A 289 12.57 3.78 1.66
N ARG A 290 12.44 5.07 1.96
CA ARG A 290 11.90 6.10 1.06
C ARG A 290 12.98 6.91 0.39
N LYS A 291 14.18 6.91 0.97
CA LYS A 291 15.35 7.61 0.46
C LYS A 291 16.55 6.68 0.46
N LEU A 292 17.42 6.78 -0.54
CA LEU A 292 18.73 6.13 -0.50
C LEU A 292 19.81 7.15 -0.11
N ASP A 293 20.54 6.90 0.97
CA ASP A 293 21.70 7.71 1.32
C ASP A 293 22.84 7.42 0.35
N ARG A 294 23.09 6.13 0.07
CA ARG A 294 24.09 5.68 -0.90
C ARG A 294 23.54 4.56 -1.78
N LEU A 295 23.81 4.67 -3.08
CA LEU A 295 23.62 3.60 -4.05
C LEU A 295 24.99 3.18 -4.59
N ILE A 296 25.45 1.98 -4.25
CA ILE A 296 26.76 1.46 -4.63
C ILE A 296 26.60 0.38 -5.69
N VAL A 297 27.15 0.60 -6.88
CA VAL A 297 27.06 -0.32 -8.01
C VAL A 297 28.45 -0.86 -8.33
N SER A 298 28.60 -2.19 -8.27
CA SER A 298 29.86 -2.88 -8.59
C SER A 298 29.94 -3.31 -10.04
N ALA A 299 28.92 -4.01 -10.53
CA ALA A 299 28.77 -4.44 -11.92
C ALA A 299 27.33 -4.21 -12.39
N ALA A 300 27.16 -3.87 -13.66
CA ALA A 300 25.87 -3.81 -14.31
C ALA A 300 26.05 -4.00 -15.82
N ASP A 301 25.13 -4.71 -16.47
CA ASP A 301 25.01 -4.73 -17.92
C ASP A 301 24.54 -3.37 -18.43
N TYR A 302 24.97 -2.99 -19.64
CA TYR A 302 24.62 -1.71 -20.27
C TYR A 302 23.11 -1.43 -20.25
N GLY A 303 22.29 -2.43 -20.58
CA GLY A 303 20.82 -2.30 -20.60
C GLY A 303 20.14 -2.27 -19.22
N ALA A 304 20.84 -2.63 -18.15
CA ALA A 304 20.33 -2.54 -16.77
C ALA A 304 20.69 -1.20 -16.09
N ILE A 305 21.48 -0.35 -16.74
CA ILE A 305 21.83 0.98 -16.24
C ILE A 305 20.61 1.92 -16.27
N ASP A 306 19.71 1.77 -17.23
CA ASP A 306 18.47 2.57 -17.29
C ASP A 306 17.59 2.32 -16.05
N ASP A 307 17.41 1.05 -15.66
CA ASP A 307 16.70 0.66 -14.44
C ASP A 307 17.33 1.29 -13.18
N LEU A 308 18.67 1.39 -13.13
CA LEU A 308 19.37 2.04 -12.03
C LEU A 308 19.09 3.54 -11.94
N LEU A 309 19.04 4.22 -13.08
CA LEU A 309 18.76 5.66 -13.15
C LEU A 309 17.32 5.96 -12.73
N ARG A 310 16.35 5.18 -13.21
CA ARG A 310 14.94 5.28 -12.81
C ARG A 310 14.76 5.06 -11.30
N LEU A 311 15.45 4.06 -10.75
CA LEU A 311 15.45 3.81 -9.31
C LEU A 311 16.03 5.01 -8.55
N ALA A 312 17.14 5.56 -9.03
CA ALA A 312 17.81 6.68 -8.38
C ALA A 312 16.95 7.95 -8.35
N GLU A 313 16.18 8.19 -9.41
CA GLU A 313 15.23 9.29 -9.53
C GLU A 313 14.06 9.08 -8.56
N ARG A 314 13.49 7.87 -8.53
CA ARG A 314 12.35 7.53 -7.68
C ARG A 314 12.66 7.65 -6.18
N PHE A 315 13.81 7.16 -5.73
CA PHE A 315 14.19 7.10 -4.31
C PHE A 315 15.15 8.23 -3.86
N HIS A 316 15.37 9.25 -4.68
CA HIS A 316 16.18 10.43 -4.33
C HIS A 316 17.55 10.06 -3.70
N VAL A 317 18.45 9.52 -4.52
CA VAL A 317 19.76 9.03 -4.07
C VAL A 317 20.69 10.18 -3.66
N GLY A 318 21.13 10.20 -2.40
CA GLY A 318 22.08 11.19 -1.88
C GLY A 318 23.48 11.08 -2.47
N GLN A 319 24.01 9.86 -2.60
CA GLN A 319 25.30 9.59 -3.23
C GLN A 319 25.24 8.37 -4.14
N LEU A 320 25.64 8.54 -5.40
CA LEU A 320 25.74 7.46 -6.37
C LEU A 320 27.21 7.06 -6.55
N LEU A 321 27.56 5.84 -6.17
CA LEU A 321 28.92 5.30 -6.20
C LEU A 321 29.01 4.17 -7.22
N ILE A 322 29.82 4.35 -8.26
CA ILE A 322 29.87 3.42 -9.40
C ILE A 322 31.29 2.93 -9.63
N ALA A 323 31.47 1.64 -9.88
CA ALA A 323 32.79 1.10 -10.18
C ALA A 323 33.38 1.75 -11.43
N ASP A 324 34.67 2.11 -11.39
CA ASP A 324 35.36 2.83 -12.48
C ASP A 324 35.35 2.05 -13.80
N ARG A 325 35.31 0.71 -13.73
CA ARG A 325 35.13 -0.17 -14.88
C ARG A 325 33.83 0.07 -15.68
N LEU A 326 32.80 0.62 -15.03
CA LEU A 326 31.51 0.94 -15.66
C LEU A 326 31.46 2.39 -16.14
N ARG A 327 32.54 3.17 -15.99
CA ARG A 327 32.52 4.62 -16.24
C ARG A 327 31.99 4.96 -17.62
N SER A 328 32.55 4.37 -18.67
CA SER A 328 32.13 4.65 -20.06
C SER A 328 30.66 4.30 -20.28
N SER A 329 30.27 3.05 -20.00
CA SER A 329 28.90 2.58 -20.17
C SER A 329 27.89 3.40 -19.37
N PHE A 330 28.23 3.80 -18.15
CA PHE A 330 27.35 4.61 -17.32
C PHE A 330 27.24 6.04 -17.84
N THR A 331 28.36 6.68 -18.21
CA THR A 331 28.32 8.05 -18.75
C THR A 331 27.55 8.15 -20.06
N ASP A 332 27.61 7.11 -20.89
CA ASP A 332 26.90 7.07 -22.16
C ASP A 332 25.39 7.03 -21.95
N VAL A 333 24.90 6.14 -21.07
CA VAL A 333 23.47 6.03 -20.75
C VAL A 333 22.98 7.25 -19.96
N PHE A 334 23.77 7.75 -19.02
CA PHE A 334 23.41 8.91 -18.20
C PHE A 334 23.12 10.15 -19.05
N ARG A 335 23.98 10.43 -20.06
CA ARG A 335 23.81 11.55 -21.01
C ARG A 335 22.60 11.38 -21.93
N MET A 336 22.18 10.15 -22.21
CA MET A 336 21.01 9.87 -23.02
C MET A 336 19.70 9.93 -22.23
N SER A 337 19.76 9.90 -20.90
CA SER A 337 18.57 9.93 -20.05
C SER A 337 18.14 11.35 -19.69
N SER A 338 16.84 11.56 -19.52
CA SER A 338 16.27 12.81 -18.99
C SER A 338 16.62 13.07 -17.51
N ALA A 339 17.33 12.14 -16.84
CA ALA A 339 17.61 12.19 -15.42
C ALA A 339 18.85 13.05 -15.06
N GLU A 340 19.57 13.57 -16.05
CA GLU A 340 20.77 14.41 -15.86
C GLU A 340 20.49 15.67 -15.02
N SER A 341 19.26 16.21 -15.08
CA SER A 341 18.84 17.39 -14.30
C SER A 341 18.36 17.09 -12.88
N ALA A 342 18.06 15.83 -12.55
CA ALA A 342 17.43 15.45 -11.28
C ALA A 342 18.35 14.67 -10.33
N LEU A 343 19.46 14.12 -10.84
CA LEU A 343 20.33 13.20 -10.10
C LEU A 343 21.62 13.84 -9.59
N THR A 344 22.07 13.38 -8.42
CA THR A 344 23.37 13.73 -7.85
C THR A 344 24.50 13.15 -8.71
N ALA A 345 25.55 13.95 -8.99
CA ALA A 345 26.64 13.54 -9.87
C ALA A 345 27.31 12.22 -9.40
N PRO A 346 27.49 11.23 -10.29
CA PRO A 346 28.07 9.94 -9.94
C PRO A 346 29.53 10.08 -9.52
N ARG A 347 29.91 9.41 -8.43
CA ARG A 347 31.30 9.25 -8.00
C ARG A 347 31.80 7.88 -8.44
N PHE A 348 32.83 7.88 -9.29
CA PHE A 348 33.46 6.66 -9.76
C PHE A 348 34.58 6.22 -8.81
N TYR A 349 34.61 4.93 -8.46
CA TYR A 349 35.60 4.36 -7.54
C TYR A 349 36.40 3.22 -8.20
N GLY A 350 37.72 3.19 -7.98
CA GLY A 350 38.59 2.18 -8.60
C GLY A 350 40.02 2.12 -8.05
N GLY A 351 40.33 2.83 -6.95
CA GLY A 351 41.68 2.92 -6.38
C GLY A 351 41.75 2.46 -4.92
N ARG A 352 42.96 2.13 -4.44
CA ARG A 352 43.22 1.81 -3.02
C ARG A 352 42.86 3.02 -2.15
N VAL A 353 41.90 2.86 -1.24
CA VAL A 353 41.55 3.88 -0.25
C VAL A 353 42.12 3.50 1.11
N ASN A 354 42.78 4.46 1.76
CA ASN A 354 43.41 4.35 3.08
C ASN A 354 42.38 4.05 4.18
N ALA A 355 42.66 3.02 4.98
CA ALA A 355 41.83 2.49 6.06
C ALA A 355 41.92 3.31 7.37
N ALA A 356 41.92 4.65 7.30
CA ALA A 356 42.18 5.49 8.46
C ALA A 356 40.92 5.88 9.28
N ASP A 357 39.73 5.93 8.66
CA ASP A 357 38.47 6.09 9.39
C ASP A 357 37.82 4.73 9.64
N ARG A 358 37.12 4.54 10.75
CA ARG A 358 36.61 3.22 11.20
C ARG A 358 35.10 3.00 11.08
N ASP A 359 34.35 3.91 10.47
CA ASP A 359 32.91 3.74 10.18
C ASP A 359 32.57 4.22 8.75
N GLY A 360 32.04 3.32 7.92
CA GLY A 360 31.61 3.61 6.55
C GLY A 360 31.77 2.45 5.55
N TRP A 361 31.39 2.73 4.30
CA TRP A 361 31.64 1.85 3.15
C TRP A 361 33.04 2.09 2.60
N TYR A 362 33.81 1.02 2.41
CA TYR A 362 35.14 0.99 1.80
C TYR A 362 35.13 0.09 0.58
N LEU A 363 35.78 0.55 -0.47
CA LEU A 363 35.79 -0.10 -1.76
C LEU A 363 37.24 -0.49 -2.04
N ASP A 364 37.53 -1.79 -2.12
CA ASP A 364 38.87 -2.29 -2.38
C ASP A 364 38.89 -3.30 -3.54
N SER A 365 40.09 -3.76 -3.90
CA SER A 365 40.27 -4.77 -4.96
C SER A 365 39.67 -6.14 -4.61
N ALA A 366 39.31 -6.38 -3.35
CA ALA A 366 38.75 -7.64 -2.88
C ALA A 366 37.21 -7.62 -2.80
N GLY A 367 36.57 -6.45 -2.80
CA GLY A 367 35.11 -6.30 -2.78
C GLY A 367 34.63 -4.99 -2.16
N ILE A 368 33.35 -4.97 -1.77
CA ILE A 368 32.72 -3.85 -1.07
C ILE A 368 32.66 -4.20 0.41
N ARG A 369 33.26 -3.36 1.27
CA ARG A 369 33.29 -3.54 2.73
C ARG A 369 32.44 -2.48 3.42
N LEU A 370 31.66 -2.84 4.44
CA LEU A 370 31.02 -1.89 5.35
C LEU A 370 31.50 -2.15 6.77
N TYR A 371 31.94 -1.10 7.44
CA TYR A 371 32.09 -1.05 8.89
C TYR A 371 30.99 -0.15 9.44
N ALA A 372 30.07 -0.70 10.22
CA ALA A 372 29.01 0.08 10.86
C ALA A 372 28.64 -0.56 12.19
N GLN A 373 28.63 0.23 13.27
CA GLN A 373 28.22 -0.21 14.60
C GLN A 373 28.97 -1.47 15.11
N GLY A 374 30.25 -1.62 14.74
CA GLY A 374 31.05 -2.80 15.10
C GLY A 374 30.74 -4.08 14.31
N LEU A 375 29.94 -3.99 13.24
CA LEU A 375 29.75 -5.05 12.24
C LEU A 375 30.68 -4.83 11.04
N TYR A 376 31.25 -5.91 10.54
CA TYR A 376 32.01 -6.02 9.30
C TYR A 376 31.19 -6.79 8.27
N LEU A 377 30.97 -6.17 7.11
CA LEU A 377 30.27 -6.78 6.00
C LEU A 377 31.15 -6.73 4.75
N LEU A 378 31.45 -7.89 4.17
CA LEU A 378 32.19 -8.00 2.90
C LEU A 378 31.26 -8.59 1.84
N VAL A 379 31.06 -7.82 0.77
CA VAL A 379 30.34 -8.25 -0.42
C VAL A 379 31.33 -8.44 -1.56
N ARG A 380 31.44 -9.66 -2.07
CA ARG A 380 32.38 -10.00 -3.13
C ARG A 380 31.71 -10.81 -4.22
N GLN A 381 31.91 -10.40 -5.47
CA GLN A 381 31.64 -11.23 -6.64
C GLN A 381 32.95 -11.88 -7.07
N THR A 382 32.99 -13.21 -7.16
CA THR A 382 34.18 -13.90 -7.70
C THR A 382 34.24 -13.71 -9.22
N PRO A 383 35.39 -13.32 -9.78
CA PRO A 383 35.55 -13.26 -11.22
C PRO A 383 35.46 -14.66 -11.82
N VAL A 384 34.85 -14.78 -13.00
CA VAL A 384 34.84 -16.03 -13.78
C VAL A 384 36.30 -16.31 -14.19
N GLN A 385 36.89 -17.38 -13.69
CA GLN A 385 38.18 -17.84 -14.20
C GLN A 385 37.97 -18.36 -15.63
N GLU A 386 38.79 -17.90 -16.58
CA GLU A 386 38.82 -18.34 -17.99
C GLU A 386 39.24 -19.81 -18.19
N THR A 387 39.37 -20.60 -17.12
CA THR A 387 39.79 -22.00 -17.18
C THR A 387 38.63 -22.94 -17.49
N GLY A 388 38.09 -22.87 -18.71
CA GLY A 388 37.41 -23.97 -19.45
C GLY A 388 36.18 -24.68 -18.82
N LEU A 389 35.86 -24.42 -17.56
CA LEU A 389 34.74 -24.97 -16.82
C LEU A 389 33.89 -23.78 -16.40
N ALA A 390 32.75 -23.62 -17.07
CA ALA A 390 31.78 -22.55 -16.83
C ALA A 390 31.24 -22.60 -15.39
N ARG A 391 32.00 -22.08 -14.42
CA ARG A 391 31.51 -21.81 -13.07
C ARG A 391 30.77 -20.49 -13.11
N LYS A 392 29.47 -20.53 -12.78
CA LYS A 392 28.68 -19.32 -12.56
C LYS A 392 29.39 -18.45 -11.51
N PRO A 393 29.45 -17.11 -11.69
CA PRO A 393 30.06 -16.22 -10.72
C PRO A 393 29.37 -16.42 -9.36
N ALA A 394 30.15 -16.71 -8.32
CA ALA A 394 29.63 -16.87 -6.96
C ALA A 394 29.72 -15.53 -6.23
N ASN A 395 28.59 -15.11 -5.64
CA ASN A 395 28.50 -13.93 -4.79
C ASN A 395 28.61 -14.35 -3.33
N TRP A 396 29.52 -13.72 -2.61
CA TRP A 396 29.76 -13.95 -1.20
C TRP A 396 29.32 -12.73 -0.40
N LEU A 397 28.47 -12.95 0.59
CA LEU A 397 28.15 -12.00 1.65
C LEU A 397 28.70 -12.56 2.96
N VAL A 398 29.74 -11.93 3.49
CA VAL A 398 30.32 -12.31 4.78
C VAL A 398 29.93 -11.24 5.80
N VAL A 399 29.26 -11.65 6.87
CA VAL A 399 28.89 -10.79 7.99
C VAL A 399 29.60 -11.29 9.23
N GLY A 400 30.35 -10.43 9.90
CA GLY A 400 31.10 -10.79 11.10
C GLY A 400 31.37 -9.60 12.00
N ARG A 401 31.99 -9.85 13.15
CA ARG A 401 32.62 -8.79 13.94
C ARG A 401 34.08 -8.66 13.49
N PRO A 402 34.64 -7.45 13.39
CA PRO A 402 36.05 -7.30 13.09
C PRO A 402 36.86 -8.05 14.15
N TRP A 403 37.71 -8.98 13.69
CA TRP A 403 38.74 -9.57 14.55
C TRP A 403 39.66 -8.44 14.99
N ARG A 404 39.92 -8.34 16.30
CA ARG A 404 40.90 -7.41 16.86
C ARG A 404 42.31 -7.76 16.41
#